data_AF-A0A0R2C537-F1
#
_entry.id   AF-A0A0R2C537-F1
#
_cell.length_a   1.000
_cell.length_b   1.000
_cell.length_c   1.000
_cell.angle_alpha   90.00
_cell.angle_beta   90.00
_cell.angle_gamma   90.00
#
_symmetry.space_group_name_H-M   'P 1'
#
loop_
_entity.id
_entity.type
_entity.pdbx_description
1 polymer ?
#
loop_
_entity_poly.entity_id
_entity_poly.type
_entity_poly.pdbx_seq_one_letter_code
_entity_poly.pdbx_strand_id
1 'polypeptide(L)'
;MRENSNNYELKATIKKKLGIDSGKFVITYLPTFRDKSRQVFSFQRVNNQEVSHMLEEKNAVLLERQHFVRRSSNNGQRVGNYLNLDETVDTQDILLITDLLISDYSSVYVDFIALNKPIIHFLYDNDDYLKNDRGTYAIDPRREFAGPVAYTIPELLSIIGNKNNFFEKYRLRANKNLEFNQNYNSRFIDLYKDIIK
;
A
#
# COMPACT_ATOMS: atom_id res chain seq x y z
N MET A 1 -9.59 -2.22 12.33
CA MET A 1 -8.13 -2.29 12.10
C MET A 1 -7.29 -1.89 13.32
N ARG A 2 -7.43 -0.67 13.87
CA ARG A 2 -6.61 -0.20 15.01
C ARG A 2 -6.65 -1.12 16.24
N GLU A 3 -7.82 -1.59 16.62
CA GLU A 3 -8.01 -2.49 17.78
C GLU A 3 -7.27 -3.83 17.64
N ASN A 4 -7.12 -4.33 16.40
CA ASN A 4 -6.42 -5.57 16.11
C ASN A 4 -4.93 -5.39 15.80
N SER A 5 -4.42 -4.15 15.77
CA SER A 5 -3.03 -3.86 15.41
C SER A 5 -2.01 -4.58 16.30
N ASN A 6 -2.37 -4.94 17.53
CA ASN A 6 -1.55 -5.72 18.46
C ASN A 6 -2.03 -7.17 18.65
N ASN A 7 -3.00 -7.64 17.85
CA ASN A 7 -3.51 -9.01 17.91
C ASN A 7 -2.55 -9.97 17.18
N TYR A 8 -1.50 -10.40 17.88
CA TYR A 8 -0.45 -11.27 17.33
C TYR A 8 -0.98 -12.64 16.89
N GLU A 9 -1.96 -13.21 17.59
CA GLU A 9 -2.54 -14.51 17.26
C GLU A 9 -3.34 -14.46 15.96
N LEU A 10 -4.15 -13.41 15.77
CA LEU A 10 -4.87 -13.18 14.51
C LEU A 10 -3.89 -13.01 13.34
N LYS A 11 -2.85 -12.18 13.52
CA LYS A 11 -1.81 -12.00 12.48
C LYS A 11 -1.10 -13.31 12.15
N ALA A 12 -0.73 -14.10 13.16
CA ALA A 12 -0.10 -15.40 12.94
C ALA A 12 -1.03 -16.37 12.19
N THR A 13 -2.33 -16.34 12.51
CA THR A 13 -3.35 -17.14 11.82
C THR A 13 -3.46 -16.73 10.35
N ILE A 14 -3.52 -15.42 10.05
CA ILE A 14 -3.57 -14.91 8.67
C ILE A 14 -2.28 -15.30 7.92
N LYS A 15 -1.10 -15.05 8.50
CA LYS A 15 0.18 -15.42 7.90
C LYS A 15 0.25 -16.93 7.60
N LYS A 16 -0.19 -17.77 8.54
CA LYS A 16 -0.24 -19.24 8.37
C LYS A 16 -1.17 -19.65 7.23
N LYS A 17 -2.36 -19.05 7.12
CA LYS A 17 -3.31 -19.32 6.02
C LYS A 17 -2.70 -18.97 4.65
N LEU A 18 -1.84 -17.96 4.58
CA LEU A 18 -1.15 -17.54 3.35
C LEU A 18 0.20 -18.24 3.13
N GLY A 19 0.59 -19.18 4.02
CA GLY A 19 1.88 -19.86 3.96
C GLY A 19 3.08 -18.92 4.14
N ILE A 20 2.94 -17.91 4.98
CA ILE A 20 3.99 -16.93 5.32
C ILE A 20 4.54 -17.28 6.71
N ASP A 21 5.86 -17.39 6.82
CA ASP A 21 6.48 -17.61 8.14
C ASP A 21 6.26 -16.42 9.07
N SER A 22 6.02 -16.68 10.35
CA SER A 22 5.67 -15.65 11.34
C SER A 22 6.72 -14.52 11.41
N GLY A 23 8.00 -14.87 11.26
CA GLY A 23 9.14 -13.96 11.31
C GLY A 23 9.42 -13.18 10.02
N LYS A 24 8.71 -13.45 8.91
CA LYS A 24 8.90 -12.67 7.68
C LYS A 24 8.33 -11.26 7.80
N PHE A 25 9.10 -10.29 7.32
CA PHE A 25 8.63 -8.92 7.12
C PHE A 25 7.69 -8.88 5.91
N VAL A 26 6.50 -8.30 6.06
CA VAL A 26 5.50 -8.31 4.98
C VAL A 26 5.48 -6.97 4.25
N ILE A 27 5.88 -6.99 2.98
CA ILE A 27 5.71 -5.86 2.06
C ILE A 27 4.48 -6.15 1.22
N THR A 28 3.56 -5.20 1.10
CA THR A 28 2.34 -5.40 0.30
C THR A 28 2.25 -4.33 -0.78
N TYR A 29 2.01 -4.75 -2.01
CA TYR A 29 1.72 -3.89 -3.16
C TYR A 29 0.26 -4.09 -3.61
N LEU A 30 -0.54 -3.02 -3.50
CA LEU A 30 -1.96 -2.98 -3.89
C LEU A 30 -2.21 -1.86 -4.91
N PRO A 31 -1.83 -2.06 -6.18
CA PRO A 31 -1.98 -1.01 -7.21
C PRO A 31 -3.44 -0.76 -7.57
N THR A 32 -3.76 0.45 -8.02
CA THR A 32 -5.07 0.76 -8.61
C THR A 32 -5.26 0.11 -9.97
N PHE A 33 -6.52 -0.10 -10.33
CA PHE A 33 -6.89 -0.44 -11.69
C PHE A 33 -6.52 0.69 -12.67
N ARG A 34 -6.19 0.32 -13.92
CA ARG A 34 -5.96 1.26 -15.03
C ARG A 34 -7.04 1.05 -16.10
N ASP A 35 -7.64 2.14 -16.58
CA ASP A 35 -8.65 2.05 -17.63
C ASP A 35 -7.99 1.75 -19.01
N LYS A 36 -8.57 0.80 -19.76
CA LYS A 36 -8.27 0.45 -21.17
C LYS A 36 -6.84 -0.06 -21.48
N SER A 37 -6.74 -1.38 -21.73
CA SER A 37 -5.61 -2.12 -22.36
C SER A 37 -4.19 -1.95 -21.81
N ARG A 38 -4.00 -1.24 -20.70
CA ARG A 38 -2.68 -0.98 -20.12
C ARG A 38 -2.33 -1.99 -19.04
N GLN A 39 -1.09 -2.47 -19.08
CA GLN A 39 -0.60 -3.39 -18.07
C GLN A 39 -0.20 -2.60 -16.83
N VAL A 40 -0.83 -2.91 -15.71
CA VAL A 40 -0.37 -2.48 -14.39
C VAL A 40 0.98 -3.12 -14.12
N PHE A 41 1.90 -2.37 -13.53
CA PHE A 41 3.20 -2.89 -13.10
C PHE A 41 2.99 -4.09 -12.18
N SER A 42 3.80 -5.14 -12.36
CA SER A 42 3.83 -6.28 -11.44
C SER A 42 5.25 -6.67 -11.10
N PHE A 43 5.54 -6.75 -9.80
CA PHE A 43 6.84 -7.18 -9.30
C PHE A 43 7.16 -8.60 -9.73
N GLN A 44 6.16 -9.49 -9.70
CA GLN A 44 6.33 -10.88 -10.11
C GLN A 44 6.62 -11.00 -11.61
N ARG A 45 5.95 -10.21 -12.46
CA ARG A 45 6.12 -10.26 -13.93
C ARG A 45 7.47 -9.73 -14.38
N VAL A 46 7.95 -8.66 -13.75
CA VAL A 46 9.24 -8.03 -14.13
C VAL A 46 10.43 -8.90 -13.72
N ASN A 47 10.26 -9.84 -12.78
CA ASN A 47 11.30 -10.76 -12.32
C ASN A 47 12.64 -10.04 -12.03
N ASN A 48 12.58 -8.97 -11.25
CA ASN A 48 13.73 -8.11 -10.98
C ASN A 48 14.63 -8.76 -9.91
N GLN A 49 15.89 -9.03 -10.27
CA GLN A 49 16.87 -9.66 -9.38
C GLN A 49 17.22 -8.79 -8.17
N GLU A 50 17.26 -7.47 -8.32
CA GLU A 50 17.55 -6.55 -7.21
C GLU A 50 16.42 -6.55 -6.18
N VAL A 51 15.17 -6.62 -6.63
CA VAL A 51 14.01 -6.77 -5.73
C VAL A 51 14.05 -8.12 -5.04
N SER A 52 14.39 -9.20 -5.75
CA SER A 52 14.51 -10.54 -5.16
C SER A 52 15.58 -10.58 -4.07
N HIS A 53 16.76 -10.02 -4.35
CA HIS A 53 17.85 -9.90 -3.39
C HIS A 53 17.45 -9.02 -2.18
N MET A 54 16.76 -7.90 -2.40
CA MET A 54 16.25 -7.07 -1.30
C MET A 54 15.29 -7.85 -0.40
N LEU A 55 14.38 -8.64 -0.98
CA LEU A 55 13.45 -9.46 -0.20
C LEU A 55 14.19 -10.51 0.63
N GLU A 56 15.25 -11.11 0.10
CA GLU A 56 16.09 -12.07 0.83
C GLU A 56 16.87 -11.38 1.95
N GLU A 57 17.56 -10.27 1.67
CA GLU A 57 18.33 -9.49 2.65
C GLU A 57 17.48 -9.04 3.84
N LYS A 58 16.22 -8.64 3.58
CA LYS A 58 15.28 -8.18 4.61
C LYS A 58 14.48 -9.31 5.26
N ASN A 59 14.70 -10.57 4.88
CA ASN A 59 13.84 -11.69 5.25
C ASN A 59 12.34 -11.37 5.05
N ALA A 60 12.03 -10.82 3.88
CA ALA A 60 10.73 -10.29 3.54
C ALA A 60 9.96 -11.19 2.55
N VAL A 61 8.65 -11.01 2.53
CA VAL A 61 7.75 -11.50 1.49
C VAL A 61 7.05 -10.31 0.85
N LEU A 62 6.92 -10.31 -0.47
CA LEU A 62 6.12 -9.32 -1.20
C LEU A 62 4.77 -9.93 -1.56
N LEU A 63 3.72 -9.36 -1.01
CA LEU A 63 2.34 -9.66 -1.34
C LEU A 63 1.89 -8.71 -2.43
N GLU A 64 1.35 -9.24 -3.52
CA GLU A 64 0.84 -8.45 -4.63
C GLU A 64 -0.62 -8.83 -4.86
N ARG A 65 -1.51 -7.85 -5.03
CA ARG A 65 -2.88 -8.11 -5.48
C ARG A 65 -3.27 -7.13 -6.57
N GLN A 66 -3.34 -7.63 -7.79
CA GLN A 66 -3.72 -6.86 -8.96
C GLN A 66 -5.24 -6.81 -9.09
N HIS A 67 -5.81 -5.63 -9.35
CA HIS A 67 -7.22 -5.51 -9.72
C HIS A 67 -7.37 -5.86 -11.21
N PHE A 68 -7.59 -7.13 -11.57
CA PHE A 68 -7.82 -7.50 -12.97
C PHE A 68 -9.31 -7.67 -13.29
N VAL A 69 -9.78 -6.99 -14.35
CA VAL A 69 -11.14 -7.10 -14.91
C VAL A 69 -11.42 -8.48 -15.55
N ARG A 70 -10.42 -9.35 -15.68
CA ARG A 70 -10.60 -10.73 -16.17
C ARG A 70 -9.67 -11.67 -15.42
N ARG A 71 -10.28 -12.62 -14.70
CA ARG A 71 -9.66 -13.80 -14.05
C ARG A 71 -8.38 -14.23 -14.79
N SER A 72 -7.22 -13.84 -14.27
CA SER A 72 -5.94 -14.36 -14.73
C SER A 72 -5.65 -15.66 -13.99
N SER A 73 -4.99 -16.60 -14.65
CA SER A 73 -4.66 -17.95 -14.16
C SER A 73 -3.62 -17.99 -13.01
N ASN A 74 -3.18 -16.83 -12.50
CA ASN A 74 -2.03 -16.74 -11.60
C ASN A 74 -2.41 -16.38 -10.14
N ASN A 75 -3.68 -16.48 -9.78
CA ASN A 75 -4.13 -16.25 -8.41
C ASN A 75 -3.52 -17.30 -7.47
N GLY A 76 -2.99 -16.86 -6.33
CA GLY A 76 -2.35 -17.76 -5.35
C GLY A 76 -0.97 -18.27 -5.77
N GLN A 77 -0.40 -17.76 -6.87
CA GLN A 77 0.93 -18.18 -7.33
C GLN A 77 2.01 -17.62 -6.40
N ARG A 78 2.91 -18.52 -5.97
CA ARG A 78 4.12 -18.18 -5.22
C ARG A 78 5.34 -18.43 -6.08
N VAL A 79 6.22 -17.43 -6.17
CA VAL A 79 7.52 -17.54 -6.84
C VAL A 79 8.56 -16.95 -5.90
N GLY A 80 9.37 -17.82 -5.27
CA GLY A 80 10.30 -17.40 -4.22
C GLY A 80 9.59 -16.61 -3.11
N ASN A 81 10.03 -15.38 -2.88
CA ASN A 81 9.47 -14.45 -1.88
C ASN A 81 8.30 -13.60 -2.40
N TYR A 82 7.80 -13.84 -3.61
CA TYR A 82 6.60 -13.19 -4.14
C TYR A 82 5.38 -14.08 -3.93
N LEU A 83 4.28 -13.48 -3.46
CA LEU A 83 2.97 -14.12 -3.37
C LEU A 83 1.92 -13.23 -4.04
N ASN A 84 1.34 -13.71 -5.14
CA ASN A 84 0.18 -13.07 -5.75
C ASN A 84 -1.09 -13.53 -5.04
N LEU A 85 -1.79 -12.60 -4.40
CA LEU A 85 -2.98 -12.87 -3.60
C LEU A 85 -4.21 -13.05 -4.48
N ASP A 86 -5.07 -13.98 -4.07
CA ASP A 86 -6.40 -14.15 -4.66
C ASP A 86 -7.34 -13.02 -4.19
N GLU A 87 -8.37 -12.71 -4.99
CA GLU A 87 -9.38 -11.70 -4.68
C GLU A 87 -10.22 -12.05 -3.43
N THR A 88 -10.29 -13.33 -3.08
CA THR A 88 -10.99 -13.82 -1.88
C THR A 88 -10.28 -13.48 -0.58
N VAL A 89 -9.01 -13.06 -0.62
CA VAL A 89 -8.28 -12.64 0.58
C VAL A 89 -8.73 -11.24 0.99
N ASP A 90 -9.24 -11.13 2.21
CA ASP A 90 -9.77 -9.87 2.73
C ASP A 90 -8.69 -8.79 2.82
N THR A 91 -9.01 -7.59 2.31
CA THR A 91 -8.07 -6.46 2.30
C THR A 91 -7.64 -6.04 3.69
N GLN A 92 -8.54 -6.06 4.67
CA GLN A 92 -8.25 -5.69 6.06
C GLN A 92 -7.27 -6.68 6.69
N ASP A 93 -7.43 -7.98 6.41
CA ASP A 93 -6.48 -9.01 6.84
C ASP A 93 -5.09 -8.80 6.24
N ILE A 94 -5.02 -8.47 4.95
CA ILE A 94 -3.76 -8.13 4.26
C ILE A 94 -3.11 -6.93 4.93
N LEU A 95 -3.84 -5.82 5.11
CA LEU A 95 -3.31 -4.61 5.75
C LEU A 95 -2.85 -4.89 7.18
N LEU A 96 -3.55 -5.75 7.92
CA LEU A 96 -3.21 -6.06 9.31
C LEU A 96 -1.84 -6.75 9.44
N ILE A 97 -1.51 -7.65 8.52
CA ILE A 97 -0.20 -8.33 8.49
C ILE A 97 0.90 -7.55 7.78
N THR A 98 0.55 -6.52 6.99
CA THR A 98 1.49 -5.71 6.20
C THR A 98 2.36 -4.85 7.11
N ASP A 99 3.68 -4.92 6.96
CA ASP A 99 4.65 -4.11 7.69
C ASP A 99 5.10 -2.87 6.91
N LEU A 100 5.06 -2.94 5.57
CA LEU A 100 5.31 -1.83 4.66
C LEU A 100 4.30 -1.88 3.50
N LEU A 101 3.53 -0.81 3.31
CA LEU A 101 2.64 -0.67 2.15
C LEU A 101 3.36 0.04 1.01
N ILE A 102 3.39 -0.59 -0.16
CA ILE A 102 3.65 0.07 -1.44
C ILE A 102 2.27 0.31 -2.09
N SER A 103 1.93 1.57 -2.29
CA SER A 103 0.69 1.97 -2.96
C SER A 103 1.03 2.81 -4.18
N ASP A 104 0.15 2.93 -5.15
CA ASP A 104 0.26 3.92 -6.21
C ASP A 104 -0.68 5.11 -5.90
N TYR A 105 -1.85 5.13 -6.53
CA TYR A 105 -2.92 6.11 -6.39
C TYR A 105 -4.09 5.57 -5.55
N SER A 106 -3.94 4.39 -4.96
CA SER A 106 -5.02 3.68 -4.27
C SER A 106 -5.36 4.33 -2.93
N SER A 107 -6.64 4.61 -2.69
CA SER A 107 -7.13 5.13 -1.41
C SER A 107 -6.92 4.17 -0.23
N VAL A 108 -6.51 2.92 -0.48
CA VAL A 108 -6.17 1.94 0.57
C VAL A 108 -5.09 2.45 1.53
N TYR A 109 -4.23 3.38 1.09
CA TYR A 109 -3.24 3.97 1.98
C TYR A 109 -3.89 4.75 3.13
N VAL A 110 -5.09 5.33 2.92
CA VAL A 110 -5.81 6.12 3.94
C VAL A 110 -6.16 5.24 5.14
N ASP A 111 -6.68 4.05 4.86
CA ASP A 111 -6.98 3.02 5.85
C ASP A 111 -5.70 2.55 6.56
N PHE A 112 -4.60 2.44 5.83
CA PHE A 112 -3.32 1.97 6.35
C PHE A 112 -2.60 2.98 7.26
N ILE A 113 -2.81 4.30 7.08
CA ILE A 113 -2.26 5.32 7.98
C ILE A 113 -2.68 5.03 9.43
N ALA A 114 -3.89 4.50 9.63
CA ALA A 114 -4.39 4.16 10.96
C ALA A 114 -3.55 3.12 11.70
N LEU A 115 -2.78 2.29 10.99
CA LEU A 115 -1.89 1.26 11.54
C LEU A 115 -0.50 1.81 11.91
N ASN A 116 -0.23 3.07 11.61
CA ASN A 116 1.01 3.75 11.99
C ASN A 116 2.29 3.11 11.42
N LYS A 117 2.18 2.56 10.21
CA LYS A 117 3.23 1.81 9.52
C LYS A 117 3.73 2.55 8.26
N PRO A 118 4.97 2.28 7.81
CA PRO A 118 5.54 2.87 6.61
C PRO A 118 4.69 2.69 5.34
N ILE A 119 4.60 3.75 4.54
CA ILE A 119 3.99 3.76 3.20
C ILE A 119 5.03 4.27 2.21
N ILE A 120 5.12 3.65 1.04
CA ILE A 120 5.84 4.18 -0.12
C ILE A 120 4.84 4.30 -1.26
N HIS A 121 4.86 5.42 -1.97
CA HIS A 121 4.08 5.61 -3.18
C HIS A 121 4.93 5.32 -4.42
N PHE A 122 4.58 4.29 -5.18
CA PHE A 122 5.29 3.90 -6.40
C PHE A 122 4.51 4.34 -7.63
N LEU A 123 4.87 5.49 -8.18
CA LEU A 123 4.17 6.20 -9.24
C LEU A 123 4.90 6.04 -10.59
N TYR A 124 5.16 4.79 -10.96
CA TYR A 124 5.98 4.44 -12.13
C TYR A 124 5.45 4.99 -13.46
N ASP A 125 4.15 5.26 -13.55
CA ASP A 125 3.44 5.74 -14.74
C ASP A 125 2.83 7.13 -14.56
N ASN A 126 3.36 7.96 -13.65
CA ASN A 126 2.72 9.22 -13.25
C ASN A 126 2.32 10.16 -14.38
N ASP A 127 3.22 10.39 -15.33
CA ASP A 127 2.93 11.29 -16.45
C ASP A 127 1.80 10.76 -17.33
N ASP A 128 1.70 9.43 -17.48
CA ASP A 128 0.66 8.78 -18.26
C ASP A 128 -0.67 8.72 -17.50
N TYR A 129 -0.63 8.36 -16.21
CA TYR A 129 -1.80 8.32 -15.33
C TYR A 129 -2.48 9.69 -15.20
N LEU A 130 -1.69 10.76 -15.09
CA LEU A 130 -2.18 12.15 -15.05
C LEU A 130 -2.84 12.59 -16.35
N LYS A 131 -2.28 12.21 -17.50
CA LYS A 131 -2.73 12.70 -18.82
C LYS A 131 -3.88 11.89 -19.40
N ASN A 132 -3.89 10.58 -19.15
CA ASN A 132 -4.67 9.63 -19.93
C ASN A 132 -5.59 8.72 -19.11
N ASP A 133 -5.53 8.79 -17.78
CA ASP A 133 -6.38 8.00 -16.87
C ASP A 133 -7.19 8.96 -15.97
N ARG A 134 -7.56 8.51 -14.77
CA ARG A 134 -8.43 9.21 -13.81
C ARG A 134 -7.82 10.48 -13.20
N GLY A 135 -6.55 10.78 -13.49
CA GLY A 135 -5.80 11.85 -12.84
C GLY A 135 -5.55 11.58 -11.36
N THR A 136 -4.85 12.50 -10.68
CA THR A 136 -4.71 12.50 -9.22
C THR A 136 -5.18 13.82 -8.65
N TYR A 137 -5.67 13.79 -7.40
CA TYR A 137 -6.01 14.99 -6.65
C TYR A 137 -4.75 15.78 -6.22
N ALA A 138 -3.57 15.14 -6.22
CA ALA A 138 -2.34 15.76 -5.75
C ALA A 138 -1.64 16.57 -6.85
N ILE A 139 -1.29 17.82 -6.52
CA ILE A 139 -0.57 18.73 -7.41
C ILE A 139 0.94 18.45 -7.32
N ASP A 140 1.45 18.20 -6.12
CA ASP A 140 2.82 17.73 -5.85
C ASP A 140 2.78 16.46 -4.98
N PRO A 141 2.76 15.26 -5.60
CA PRO A 141 2.70 13.99 -4.88
C PRO A 141 3.80 13.84 -3.82
N ARG A 142 5.02 14.35 -4.05
CA ARG A 142 6.13 14.26 -3.08
C ARG A 142 5.80 15.03 -1.79
N ARG A 143 5.04 16.12 -1.90
CA ARG A 143 4.62 16.97 -0.78
C ARG A 143 3.28 16.58 -0.15
N GLU A 144 2.43 15.87 -0.87
CA GLU A 144 1.05 15.63 -0.44
C GLU A 144 0.78 14.20 0.05
N PHE A 145 1.49 13.21 -0.49
CA PHE A 145 1.20 11.81 -0.18
C PHE A 145 1.64 11.34 1.21
N ALA A 146 1.15 10.19 1.66
CA ALA A 146 1.40 9.69 3.02
C ALA A 146 2.77 9.03 3.20
N GLY A 147 3.63 9.05 2.18
CA GLY A 147 4.95 8.43 2.17
C GLY A 147 5.88 9.00 1.09
N PRO A 148 7.17 8.61 1.10
CA PRO A 148 8.07 8.80 -0.03
C PRO A 148 7.42 8.44 -1.36
N VAL A 149 7.81 9.16 -2.41
CA VAL A 149 7.42 8.83 -3.78
C VAL A 149 8.64 8.30 -4.54
N ALA A 150 8.48 7.12 -5.13
CA ALA A 150 9.41 6.51 -6.07
C ALA A 150 8.77 6.44 -7.46
N TYR A 151 9.53 6.78 -8.50
CA TYR A 151 9.10 6.66 -9.89
C TYR A 151 9.78 5.49 -10.61
N THR A 152 10.82 4.91 -10.02
CA THR A 152 11.58 3.79 -10.60
C THR A 152 11.89 2.71 -9.54
N ILE A 153 12.19 1.48 -9.99
CA ILE A 153 12.61 0.40 -9.08
C ILE A 153 13.87 0.80 -8.28
N PRO A 154 14.93 1.38 -8.88
CA PRO A 154 16.09 1.83 -8.12
C PRO A 154 15.75 2.86 -7.03
N GLU A 155 14.87 3.83 -7.31
CA GLU A 155 14.40 4.77 -6.29
C GLU A 155 13.64 4.05 -5.17
N LEU A 156 12.74 3.12 -5.53
CA LEU A 156 11.98 2.33 -4.57
C LEU A 156 12.91 1.51 -3.66
N LEU A 157 13.88 0.81 -4.23
CA LEU A 157 14.86 0.01 -3.47
C LEU A 157 15.74 0.89 -2.58
N SER A 158 16.15 2.07 -3.06
CA SER A 158 16.88 3.04 -2.26
C SER A 158 16.06 3.51 -1.05
N ILE A 159 14.77 3.77 -1.23
CA ILE A 159 13.87 4.15 -0.14
C ILE A 159 13.70 3.02 0.88
N ILE A 160 13.50 1.77 0.43
CA ILE A 160 13.37 0.59 1.30
C ILE A 160 14.67 0.33 2.08
N GLY A 161 15.82 0.52 1.44
CA GLY A 161 17.13 0.34 2.07
C GLY A 161 17.51 1.42 3.08
N ASN A 162 16.83 2.57 3.08
CA ASN A 162 17.18 3.71 3.92
C ASN A 162 16.75 3.50 5.38
N LYS A 163 17.72 3.36 6.27
CA LYS A 163 17.51 3.11 7.72
C LYS A 163 17.12 4.36 8.52
N ASN A 164 17.09 5.53 7.90
CA ASN A 164 16.76 6.76 8.61
C ASN A 164 15.27 6.81 8.95
N ASN A 165 14.90 7.57 9.99
CA ASN A 165 13.52 7.90 10.40
C ASN A 165 12.75 8.73 9.35
N PHE A 166 13.02 8.54 8.06
CA PHE A 166 12.35 9.24 6.98
C PHE A 166 10.83 9.09 7.07
N PHE A 167 10.35 7.88 7.41
CA PHE A 167 8.93 7.59 7.59
C PHE A 167 8.28 8.35 8.75
N GLU A 168 9.03 8.79 9.76
CA GLU A 168 8.49 9.60 10.87
C GLU A 168 7.93 10.93 10.39
N LYS A 169 8.63 11.60 9.49
CA LYS A 169 8.18 12.87 8.92
C LYS A 169 6.86 12.70 8.15
N TYR A 170 6.74 11.63 7.38
CA TYR A 170 5.52 11.33 6.61
C TYR A 170 4.37 10.94 7.51
N ARG A 171 4.66 10.16 8.57
CA ARG A 171 3.70 9.82 9.62
C ARG A 171 3.12 11.07 10.27
N LEU A 172 3.96 12.00 10.73
CA LEU A 172 3.50 13.24 11.37
C LEU A 172 2.61 14.06 10.43
N ARG A 173 2.97 14.13 9.15
CA ARG A 173 2.16 14.81 8.13
C ARG A 173 0.82 14.11 7.91
N ALA A 174 0.82 12.79 7.73
CA ALA A 174 -0.38 12.00 7.49
C ALA A 174 -1.37 12.11 8.66
N ASN A 175 -0.89 12.03 9.90
CA ASN A 175 -1.72 12.19 11.09
C ASN A 175 -2.32 13.60 11.17
N LYS A 176 -1.53 14.65 10.91
CA LYS A 176 -2.03 16.03 10.88
C LYS A 176 -3.15 16.22 9.83
N ASN A 177 -3.00 15.62 8.66
CA ASN A 177 -4.01 15.68 7.60
C ASN A 177 -5.29 14.91 8.00
N LEU A 178 -5.16 13.76 8.67
CA LEU A 178 -6.32 13.01 9.18
C LEU A 178 -7.06 13.77 10.28
N GLU A 179 -6.34 14.36 11.24
CA GLU A 179 -6.93 15.18 12.31
C GLU A 179 -7.66 16.40 11.73
N PHE A 180 -7.06 17.07 10.74
CA PHE A 180 -7.69 18.17 10.05
C PHE A 180 -9.01 17.74 9.37
N ASN A 181 -9.02 16.61 8.68
CA ASN A 181 -10.22 16.08 8.01
C ASN A 181 -11.31 15.64 9.00
N GLN A 182 -10.94 15.04 10.14
CA GLN A 182 -11.90 14.68 11.18
C GLN A 182 -12.56 15.91 11.80
N ASN A 183 -11.78 16.96 12.08
CA ASN A 183 -12.29 18.24 12.59
C ASN A 183 -13.17 18.97 11.58
N TYR A 184 -12.91 18.80 10.28
CA TYR A 184 -13.78 19.31 9.23
C TYR A 184 -15.11 18.54 9.16
N ASN A 185 -15.07 17.21 9.20
CA ASN A 185 -16.26 16.38 9.17
C ASN A 185 -17.16 16.59 10.40
N SER A 186 -16.59 16.77 11.60
CA SER A 186 -17.38 17.09 12.80
C SER A 186 -18.07 18.44 12.68
N ARG A 187 -17.38 19.49 12.22
CA ARG A 187 -17.98 20.79 11.92
C ARG A 187 -19.07 20.72 10.87
N PHE A 188 -18.88 19.94 9.81
CA PHE A 188 -19.91 19.72 8.79
C PHE A 188 -21.14 19.03 9.39
N ILE A 189 -20.95 17.97 10.18
CA ILE A 189 -22.05 17.26 10.85
C ILE A 189 -22.82 18.20 11.80
N ASP A 190 -22.11 19.04 12.56
CA ASP A 190 -22.74 20.00 13.45
C ASP A 190 -23.49 21.10 12.68
N LEU A 191 -22.95 21.59 11.56
CA LEU A 191 -23.62 22.52 10.66
C LEU A 191 -24.93 21.95 10.08
N TYR A 192 -24.97 20.65 9.77
CA TYR A 192 -26.19 19.99 9.27
C TYR A 192 -27.23 19.71 10.35
N LYS A 193 -26.82 19.51 11.62
CA LYS A 193 -27.78 19.39 12.74
C LYS A 193 -28.56 20.68 12.96
N ASP A 194 -27.94 21.83 12.70
CA ASP A 194 -28.58 23.14 12.84
C ASP A 194 -29.54 23.47 11.69
N ILE A 195 -29.41 22.81 10.53
CA ILE A 195 -30.28 22.99 9.36
C ILE A 195 -31.54 22.09 9.44
N ILE A 196 -31.51 21.01 10.23
CA ILE A 196 -32.61 20.03 10.36
C ILE A 196 -33.46 20.30 11.63
N LYS A 197 -33.34 21.49 12.24
CA LYS A 197 -34.28 22.00 13.24
C LYS A 197 -35.17 23.08 12.64
#